data_AF-A0A2L2YUA6-F1
#
_entry.id   AF-A0A2L2YUA6-F1
#
_cell.length_a   1.000
_cell.length_b   1.000
_cell.length_c   1.000
_cell.angle_alpha   90.00
_cell.angle_beta   90.00
_cell.angle_gamma   90.00
#
_symmetry.space_group_name_H-M   'P 1'
#
loop_
_entity.id
_entity.type
_entity.pdbx_description
1 polymer ?
#
loop_
_entity_poly.entity_id
_entity_poly.type
_entity_poly.pdbx_seq_one_letter_code
_entity_poly.pdbx_strand_id
1 'polypeptide(L)' 'VTFLGKGKKVDLSVLVEEMGLKVPPDAKVIQLKELITKNFEYGENFCKNLLQTIIDERVRKN' A
#
# COMPACT_ATOMS: atom_id res chain seq x y z
N VAL A 1 -3.58 12.98 -9.10
CA VAL A 1 -3.45 11.49 -9.14
C VAL A 1 -2.89 11.04 -7.80
N THR A 2 -3.59 10.19 -7.05
CA THR A 2 -3.12 9.71 -5.73
C THR A 2 -1.96 8.72 -5.91
N PHE A 3 -0.93 8.77 -5.06
CA PHE A 3 0.25 7.88 -5.20
C PHE A 3 -0.12 6.39 -5.06
N LEU A 4 -1.16 6.09 -4.28
CA LEU A 4 -1.75 4.75 -4.16
C LEU A 4 -2.32 4.21 -5.49
N GLY A 5 -2.49 5.07 -6.51
CA GLY A 5 -2.83 4.65 -7.87
C GLY A 5 -1.65 4.08 -8.68
N LYS A 6 -0.42 4.24 -8.20
CA LYS A 6 0.79 3.72 -8.88
C LYS A 6 1.03 2.23 -8.61
N GLY A 7 0.55 1.72 -7.47
CA GLY A 7 0.69 0.32 -7.07
C GLY A 7 -0.44 -0.56 -7.57
N LYS A 8 -0.14 -1.85 -7.79
CA LYS A 8 -1.14 -2.91 -8.02
C LYS A 8 -1.75 -3.35 -6.67
N LYS A 9 -2.82 -4.15 -6.73
CA LYS A 9 -3.47 -4.72 -5.53
C LYS A 9 -2.46 -5.36 -4.57
N VAL A 10 -1.53 -6.17 -5.10
CA VAL A 10 -0.50 -6.84 -4.29
C VAL A 10 0.41 -5.85 -3.56
N ASP A 11 0.80 -4.74 -4.19
CA ASP A 11 1.67 -3.74 -3.53
C ASP A 11 0.96 -3.03 -2.39
N LEU A 12 -0.34 -2.75 -2.60
CA LEU A 12 -1.18 -2.13 -1.59
C LEU A 12 -1.45 -3.08 -0.42
N SER A 13 -1.56 -4.38 -0.67
CA SER A 13 -1.67 -5.39 0.38
C SER A 13 -0.40 -5.44 1.22
N VAL A 14 0.78 -5.51 0.58
CA VAL A 14 2.07 -5.48 1.31
C VAL A 14 2.18 -4.19 2.12
N LEU A 15 1.81 -3.04 1.54
CA LEU A 15 1.84 -1.76 2.27
C LEU A 15 0.96 -1.78 3.53
N VAL A 16 -0.24 -2.36 3.47
CA VAL A 16 -1.13 -2.51 4.63
C VAL A 16 -0.50 -3.42 5.69
N GLU A 17 0.13 -4.53 5.29
CA GLU A 17 0.83 -5.44 6.22
C GLU A 17 2.04 -4.77 6.89
N GLU A 18 2.85 -4.02 6.12
CA GLU A 18 3.99 -3.25 6.64
C GLU A 18 3.57 -2.12 7.59
N MET A 19 2.35 -1.60 7.43
CA MET A 19 1.75 -0.67 8.39
C MET A 19 1.20 -1.37 9.65
N GLY A 20 1.42 -2.67 9.81
CA GLY A 20 0.91 -3.47 10.91
C GLY A 20 -0.60 -3.71 10.86
N LEU A 21 -1.24 -3.40 9.73
CA LEU A 21 -2.67 -3.59 9.54
C LEU A 21 -2.93 -4.97 8.92
N LYS A 22 -4.06 -5.59 9.30
CA LYS A 22 -4.47 -6.87 8.73
C LYS A 22 -5.12 -6.64 7.38
N VAL A 23 -4.57 -7.25 6.32
CA VAL A 23 -5.20 -7.28 4.99
C VAL A 23 -6.36 -8.27 4.99
N PRO A 24 -7.59 -7.84 4.68
CA PRO A 24 -8.68 -8.78 4.44
C PRO A 24 -8.41 -9.62 3.18
N PRO A 25 -8.66 -10.94 3.21
CA PRO A 25 -8.38 -11.83 2.06
C PRO A 25 -9.12 -11.40 0.78
N ASP A 26 -10.34 -10.87 0.92
CA ASP A 26 -11.16 -10.38 -0.19
C ASP A 26 -11.09 -8.85 -0.39
N ALA A 27 -10.09 -8.19 0.19
CA ALA A 27 -9.97 -6.75 0.12
C ALA A 27 -9.86 -6.27 -1.33
N LYS A 28 -10.70 -5.31 -1.70
CA LYS A 28 -10.61 -4.58 -2.97
C LYS A 28 -9.54 -3.49 -2.87
N VAL A 29 -9.02 -3.07 -4.01
CA VAL A 29 -8.07 -1.95 -4.10
C VAL A 29 -8.58 -0.69 -3.39
N ILE A 30 -9.88 -0.39 -3.50
CA ILE A 30 -10.50 0.73 -2.78
C ILE A 30 -10.42 0.55 -1.26
N GLN A 31 -10.73 -0.65 -0.76
CA GLN A 31 -10.68 -0.93 0.69
C GLN A 31 -9.25 -0.85 1.23
N LEU A 32 -8.25 -1.34 0.48
CA LEU A 32 -6.84 -1.21 0.86
C LEU A 32 -6.42 0.26 0.95
N LYS A 33 -6.83 1.08 -0.03
CA LYS A 33 -6.57 2.53 -0.01
C LYS A 33 -7.20 3.19 1.20
N GLU A 34 -8.45 2.86 1.51
CA GLU A 34 -9.14 3.37 2.69
C GLU A 34 -8.45 2.97 3.99
N LEU A 35 -8.01 1.71 4.13
CA LEU A 35 -7.28 1.22 5.31
C LEU A 35 -5.99 2.03 5.55
N ILE A 36 -5.26 2.31 4.47
CA ILE A 36 -4.02 3.11 4.53
C ILE A 36 -4.36 4.54 4.97
N THR A 37 -5.31 5.20 4.31
CA THR A 37 -5.61 6.62 4.55
C THR A 37 -6.39 6.89 5.85
N LYS A 38 -7.14 5.91 6.35
CA LYS A 38 -7.90 6.00 7.60
C LYS A 38 -7.07 5.61 8.82
N ASN A 39 -5.85 5.10 8.64
CA ASN A 39 -4.96 4.82 9.76
C ASN A 39 -4.54 6.14 10.42
N PHE A 40 -4.59 6.20 11.75
CA PHE A 40 -4.13 7.35 12.53
C PHE A 40 -2.63 7.61 12.34
N GLU A 41 -1.84 6.56 12.11
CA GLU A 41 -0.40 6.63 11.85
C GLU A 41 -0.08 6.90 10.37
N TYR A 42 -1.09 7.28 9.56
CA TYR A 42 -0.90 7.55 8.15
C TYR A 42 -0.01 8.78 7.93
N GLY A 43 1.26 8.53 7.61
CA GLY A 43 2.16 9.52 7.03
C GLY A 43 2.16 9.41 5.51
N GLU A 44 1.62 10.40 4.79
CA GLU A 44 1.56 10.38 3.31
C GLU A 44 2.92 10.16 2.67
N ASN A 45 3.95 10.91 3.13
CA ASN A 45 5.31 10.77 2.60
C ASN A 45 5.93 9.40 2.92
N PHE A 46 5.66 8.87 4.12
CA PHE A 46 6.11 7.55 4.51
C PHE A 46 5.48 6.47 3.64
N CYS A 47 4.15 6.46 3.53
CA CYS A 47 3.41 5.50 2.70
C CYS A 47 3.78 5.60 1.23
N LYS A 48 4.05 6.81 0.73
CA LYS A 48 4.49 7.04 -0.65
C LYS A 48 5.87 6.44 -0.90
N ASN A 49 6.83 6.67 -0.01
CA ASN A 49 8.17 6.11 -0.13
C ASN A 49 8.14 4.59 0.00
N LEU A 50 7.40 4.06 0.97
CA LEU A 50 7.24 2.63 1.20
C LEU A 50 6.59 1.93 0.00
N LEU A 51 5.51 2.49 -0.55
CA LEU A 51 4.88 1.97 -1.76
C LEU A 51 5.85 1.95 -2.95
N GLN A 52 6.66 3.01 -3.10
CA GLN A 52 7.65 3.07 -4.17
C GLN A 52 8.70 1.97 -4.01
N THR A 53 9.21 1.75 -2.80
CA THR A 53 10.15 0.65 -2.49
C THR A 53 9.53 -0.71 -2.83
N ILE A 54 8.28 -0.97 -2.42
CA ILE A 54 7.57 -2.23 -2.72
C ILE A 54 7.45 -2.44 -4.24
N ILE A 55 7.06 -1.39 -4.97
CA ILE A 55 6.95 -1.44 -6.43
C ILE A 55 8.32 -1.73 -7.06
N ASP A 56 9.36 -1.02 -6.65
CA ASP A 56 10.71 -1.15 -7.18
C ASP A 56 11.29 -2.54 -6.91
N GLU A 57 11.07 -3.09 -5.71
CA GLU A 57 11.48 -4.45 -5.36
C GLU A 57 10.77 -5.49 -6.21
N ARG A 58 9.46 -5.34 -6.44
CA ARG A 58 8.71 -6.25 -7.30
C ARG A 58 9.19 -6.17 -8.75
N VAL A 59 9.46 -4.96 -9.26
CA VAL A 59 9.97 -4.77 -10.62
C VAL A 59 11.38 -5.36 -10.74
N ARG A 60 12.24 -5.19 -9.73
CA ARG A 60 13.61 -5.72 -9.72
C ARG A 60 13.67 -7.24 -9.58
N LYS A 61 12.68 -7.86 -8.91
CA LYS A 61 12.57 -9.32 -8.73
C LYS A 61 11.88 -10.04 -9.90
N ASN A 62 11.36 -9.32 -10.91
CA ASN A 62 10.89 -9.89 -12.18
C ASN A 62 11.93 -9.68 -13.28
#